data_AF-D8J6C2-F1
#
_entry.id   AF-D8J6C2-F1
#
_cell.length_a   1.000
_cell.length_b   1.000
_cell.length_c   1.000
_cell.angle_alpha   90.00
_cell.angle_beta   90.00
_cell.angle_gamma   90.00
#
_symmetry.space_group_name_H-M   'P 1'
#
loop_
_entity.id
_entity.type
_entity.pdbx_description
1 polymer ?
#
loop_
_entity_poly.entity_id
_entity_poly.type
_entity_poly.pdbx_seq_one_letter_code
_entity_poly.pdbx_strand_id
1 'polypeptide(L)' 'MSERADDGKSTDEGSGGLGGMLLMIGVLDLLLLGLAAYTFSLGEPTAGTGILALALVLTGIDLFLYRRGSF' A
#
# COMPACT_ATOMS: atom_id res chain seq x y z
N MET A 1 -45.30 10.38 -27.75
CA MET A 1 -44.82 9.09 -27.22
C MET A 1 -43.40 9.29 -26.75
N SER A 2 -43.20 9.30 -25.43
CA SER A 2 -41.88 9.26 -24.80
C SER A 2 -41.47 7.80 -24.71
N GLU A 3 -40.32 7.45 -25.29
CA GLU A 3 -39.70 6.15 -25.10
C GLU A 3 -38.23 6.35 -24.75
N ARG A 4 -37.83 5.66 -23.67
CA ARG A 4 -36.57 5.72 -22.92
C ARG A 4 -35.43 4.98 -23.63
N ALA A 5 -34.20 5.39 -23.33
CA ALA A 5 -33.02 4.59 -22.95
C ALA A 5 -31.85 5.59 -22.91
N ASP A 6 -31.38 6.07 -21.76
CA ASP A 6 -30.63 5.39 -20.69
C ASP A 6 -29.46 4.50 -21.17
N ASP A 7 -28.38 4.59 -20.40
CA ASP A 7 -27.23 3.67 -20.37
C ASP A 7 -26.13 3.81 -21.41
N GLY A 8 -25.11 4.59 -21.01
CA GLY A 8 -23.79 4.50 -21.61
C GLY A 8 -22.68 5.16 -20.78
N LYS A 9 -22.89 5.39 -19.47
CA LYS A 9 -21.78 5.74 -18.59
C LYS A 9 -21.07 4.45 -18.19
N SER A 10 -20.19 3.96 -19.07
CA SER A 10 -19.17 2.98 -18.70
C SER A 10 -18.21 3.66 -17.73
N THR A 11 -18.62 3.71 -16.46
CA THR A 11 -17.73 4.03 -15.35
C THR A 11 -16.79 2.83 -15.25
N ASP A 12 -15.61 2.95 -15.86
CA ASP A 12 -14.47 2.04 -15.66
C ASP A 12 -13.97 2.18 -14.21
N GLU A 13 -14.78 1.72 -13.26
CA GLU A 13 -14.44 1.51 -11.86
C GLU A 13 -14.14 0.03 -11.65
N GLY A 14 -13.24 -0.53 -12.46
CA GLY A 14 -13.04 -1.98 -12.51
C GLY A 14 -11.64 -2.48 -12.12
N SER A 15 -10.58 -1.70 -12.36
CA SER A 15 -9.22 -2.27 -12.40
C SER A 15 -8.19 -1.65 -11.43
N GLY A 16 -8.55 -0.62 -10.67
CA GLY A 16 -7.60 0.14 -9.84
C GLY A 16 -7.44 -0.29 -8.36
N GLY A 17 -8.27 -1.21 -7.85
CA GLY A 17 -8.42 -1.39 -6.40
C GLY A 17 -7.22 -2.01 -5.69
N LEU A 18 -6.67 -3.11 -6.22
CA LEU A 18 -5.60 -3.85 -5.54
C LEU A 18 -4.21 -3.31 -5.87
N GLY A 19 -3.96 -2.94 -7.13
CA GLY A 19 -2.67 -2.39 -7.56
C GLY A 19 -2.36 -1.03 -6.90
N GLY A 20 -3.36 -0.14 -6.82
CA GLY A 20 -3.20 1.15 -6.13
C GLY A 20 -2.98 0.99 -4.63
N MET A 21 -3.64 0.01 -4.00
CA MET A 21 -3.46 -0.29 -2.59
C MET A 21 -2.06 -0.83 -2.30
N LEU A 22 -1.54 -1.76 -3.10
CA LEU A 22 -0.17 -2.28 -2.97
C LEU A 22 0.88 -1.18 -3.16
N LEU A 23 0.65 -0.26 -4.11
CA LEU A 23 1.53 0.89 -4.33
C LEU A 23 1.54 1.82 -3.10
N MET A 24 0.37 2.09 -2.50
CA MET A 24 0.26 2.87 -1.26
C MET A 24 0.96 2.19 -0.08
N ILE A 25 0.83 0.87 0.07
CA ILE A 25 1.50 0.12 1.15
C ILE A 25 3.01 0.15 0.93
N GLY A 26 3.50 -0.08 -0.29
CA GLY A 26 4.92 -0.01 -0.60
C GLY A 26 5.53 1.38 -0.36
N VAL A 27 4.80 2.45 -0.67
CA VAL A 27 5.23 3.83 -0.33
C VAL A 27 5.30 4.03 1.17
N LEU A 28 4.30 3.55 1.92
CA LEU A 28 4.30 3.62 3.38
C LEU A 28 5.49 2.87 3.99
N ASP A 29 5.83 1.71 3.43
CA ASP A 29 6.95 0.89 3.89
C ASP A 29 8.30 1.61 3.72
N LEU A 30 8.51 2.23 2.55
CA LEU A 30 9.68 3.09 2.30
C LEU A 30 9.76 4.28 3.26
N LEU A 31 8.63 4.92 3.58
CA LEU A 31 8.58 6.02 4.53
C LEU A 31 8.93 5.56 5.95
N LEU A 32 8.42 4.41 6.39
CA LEU A 32 8.73 3.84 7.70
C LEU A 32 10.21 3.44 7.79
N LEU A 33 10.78 2.88 6.73
CA LEU A 33 12.21 2.56 6.69
C LEU A 33 13.06 3.83 6.79
N GLY A 34 12.68 4.90 6.06
CA GLY A 34 13.35 6.20 6.16
C GLY A 34 13.23 6.83 7.55
N LEU A 35 12.05 6.73 8.16
CA LEU A 35 11.81 7.22 9.51
C LEU A 35 12.61 6.42 10.55
N ALA A 36 12.69 5.10 10.42
CA ALA A 36 13.52 4.25 11.27
C ALA A 36 15.00 4.69 11.16
N ALA A 37 15.52 4.83 9.95
CA ALA A 37 16.88 5.32 9.72
C ALA A 37 17.12 6.71 10.36
N TYR A 38 16.15 7.61 10.24
CA TYR A 38 16.21 8.93 10.86
C TYR A 38 16.25 8.86 12.39
N THR A 39 15.38 8.05 13.02
CA THR A 39 15.39 7.87 14.49
C THR A 39 16.67 7.24 15.01
N PHE A 40 17.29 6.32 14.26
CA PHE A 40 18.63 5.82 14.60
C PHE A 40 19.69 6.93 14.54
N SER A 41 19.60 7.83 13.56
CA SER A 41 20.50 8.99 13.43
C SER A 41 20.36 9.97 14.61
N LEU A 42 19.15 10.09 15.18
CA LEU A 42 18.89 10.88 16.38
C LEU A 42 19.37 10.22 17.68
N GLY A 43 19.86 8.98 17.63
CA GLY A 43 20.31 8.25 18.81
C GLY A 43 19.18 7.59 19.62
N GLU A 44 18.00 7.38 19.01
CA GLU A 44 16.87 6.70 19.64
C GLU A 44 16.67 5.28 19.06
N PRO A 45 17.51 4.30 19.43
CA PRO A 45 17.49 2.98 18.81
C PRO A 45 16.23 2.18 19.13
N THR A 46 15.62 2.37 20.29
CA THR A 46 14.38 1.67 20.70
C THR A 46 13.18 2.09 19.85
N ALA A 47 13.07 3.40 19.56
CA ALA A 47 12.04 3.92 18.66
C ALA A 47 12.29 3.44 17.22
N GLY A 48 13.55 3.53 16.76
CA GLY A 48 13.91 3.07 15.41
C GLY A 48 13.70 1.59 15.17
N THR A 49 13.98 0.73 16.16
CA THR A 49 13.68 -0.70 16.06
C THR A 49 12.18 -0.99 16.03
N GLY A 50 11.37 -0.25 16.80
CA GLY A 50 9.91 -0.36 16.72
C GLY A 50 9.36 0.00 15.35
N ILE A 51 9.85 1.11 14.77
CA ILE A 51 9.44 1.56 13.43
C ILE A 51 9.93 0.59 12.35
N LEU A 52 11.16 0.07 12.47
CA LEU A 52 11.71 -0.93 11.56
C LEU A 52 10.91 -2.23 11.61
N ALA A 53 10.47 -2.68 12.79
CA ALA A 53 9.64 -3.86 12.92
C ALA A 53 8.29 -3.68 12.20
N LEU A 54 7.67 -2.50 12.31
CA LEU A 54 6.44 -2.17 11.58
C LEU A 54 6.65 -2.20 10.06
N ALA A 55 7.76 -1.64 9.58
CA ALA A 55 8.13 -1.71 8.16
C ALA A 55 8.21 -3.17 7.70
N LEU A 56 9.02 -3.99 8.39
CA LEU A 56 9.18 -5.42 8.03
C LEU A 56 7.87 -6.22 8.03
N VAL A 57 6.94 -5.90 8.93
CA VAL A 57 5.60 -6.52 8.94
C VAL A 57 4.82 -6.15 7.67
N LEU A 58 4.85 -4.87 7.28
CA LEU A 58 4.22 -4.39 6.04
C LEU A 58 4.89 -4.99 4.80
N THR A 59 6.22 -5.03 4.74
CA THR A 59 6.95 -5.72 3.68
C THR A 59 6.55 -7.20 3.59
N GLY A 60 6.37 -7.85 4.75
CA GLY A 60 5.93 -9.25 4.83
C GLY A 60 4.52 -9.44 4.30
N ILE A 61 3.61 -8.51 4.59
CA ILE A 61 2.26 -8.48 4.02
C ILE A 61 2.33 -8.28 2.50
N ASP A 62 3.14 -7.35 2.01
CA ASP A 62 3.34 -7.11 0.58
C ASP A 62 3.84 -8.38 -0.13
N LEU A 63 4.85 -9.05 0.43
CA LEU A 63 5.36 -10.32 -0.11
C LEU A 63 4.31 -11.43 -0.09
N PHE A 64 3.50 -11.51 0.98
CA PHE A 64 2.43 -12.49 1.10
C PHE A 64 1.33 -12.24 0.06
N LEU A 65 0.93 -10.98 -0.12
CA LEU A 65 -0.06 -10.58 -1.10
C LEU A 65 0.46 -10.76 -2.53
N TYR A 66 1.72 -10.44 -2.80
CA TYR A 66 2.39 -10.72 -4.08
C TYR A 66 2.41 -12.23 -4.37
N ARG A 67 2.81 -13.04 -3.39
CA ARG A 67 2.86 -14.51 -3.53
C ARG A 67 1.48 -15.12 -3.72
N ARG A 68 0.46 -14.60 -3.01
CA ARG A 68 -0.92 -15.09 -3.08
C ARG A 68 -1.67 -14.58 -4.31
N GLY A 69 -1.31 -13.40 -4.79
CA GLY A 69 -1.87 -12.73 -5.97
C GLY A 69 -1.14 -13.05 -7.28
N SER A 70 -0.21 -14.03 -7.27
CA SER A 70 0.34 -14.62 -8.49
C SER A 70 -0.76 -15.39 -9.22
N PHE A 71 -1.56 -14.65 -9.99
CA PHE A 71 -2.42 -15.16 -11.08
C PHE A 71 -1.55 -15.69 -12.23
#